data_AF-A0A250X825-F1
#
_entry.id   AF-A0A250X825-F1
#
_cell.length_a   1.000
_cell.length_b   1.000
_cell.length_c   1.000
_cell.angle_alpha   90.00
_cell.angle_beta   90.00
_cell.angle_gamma   90.00
#
_symmetry.space_group_name_H-M   'P 1'
#
loop_
_entity.id
_entity.type
_entity.pdbx_description
1 polymer ?
#
loop_
_entity_poly.entity_id
_entity_poly.type
_entity_poly.pdbx_seq_one_letter_code
_entity_poly.pdbx_strand_id
1 'polypeptide(L)'
;MRGWTRVVLNLQSAMQTSVASARPHRFKIVTYNILANKFAVGGMHAYCPDKYLEWGYRSKLIKEELLQYDGDIVCLQEVEDSVFRSELKPFFSALGFEGLFQPRQLPKPVKSPLAGPLDGAAMFYRTSMFRPFKVKGAARAVGGLGFHFAKCELPPAIKASQGKEGLGVFWDSFFKRQEGGVMSLLEHRPSSSPVLAVCTHLFWNPRYPDVKAMQAAVLCHKVCIRLRIHLLWMPLSYLR
;
A
#
# COMPACT_ATOMS: atom_id res chain seq x y z
N MET A 1 30.90 23.34 -12.70
CA MET A 1 30.29 24.56 -12.11
C MET A 1 29.07 24.96 -12.94
N ARG A 2 27.86 24.73 -12.42
CA ARG A 2 26.62 25.38 -12.87
C ARG A 2 25.80 25.63 -11.60
N GLY A 3 25.74 26.89 -11.22
CA GLY A 3 25.15 27.35 -9.96
C GLY A 3 23.62 27.30 -10.02
N TRP A 4 23.02 26.88 -8.91
CA TRP A 4 21.59 27.03 -8.66
C TRP A 4 21.39 28.31 -7.86
N THR A 5 20.69 29.28 -8.42
CA THR A 5 20.37 30.54 -7.77
C THR A 5 19.29 30.29 -6.72
N ARG A 6 19.63 30.50 -5.45
CA ARG A 6 18.70 30.48 -4.33
C ARG A 6 17.91 31.80 -4.33
N VAL A 7 16.65 31.77 -4.74
CA VAL A 7 15.74 32.91 -4.54
C VAL A 7 15.25 32.85 -3.09
N VAL A 8 15.79 33.73 -2.25
CA VAL A 8 15.27 33.99 -0.91
C VAL A 8 14.27 35.13 -1.02
N LEU A 9 12.99 34.87 -0.78
CA LEU A 9 12.01 35.92 -0.47
C LEU A 9 11.71 35.84 1.02
N ASN A 10 12.23 36.82 1.77
CA ASN A 10 11.98 36.94 3.20
C ASN A 10 10.81 37.90 3.44
N LEU A 11 9.70 37.29 3.88
CA LEU A 11 8.72 37.71 4.89
C LEU A 11 8.61 39.19 5.28
N GLN A 12 7.38 39.72 5.26
CA GLN A 12 6.83 40.42 6.42
C GLN A 12 5.29 40.30 6.50
N SER A 13 4.86 39.83 7.67
CA SER A 13 3.57 39.98 8.36
C SER A 13 2.30 40.31 7.56
N ALA A 14 1.38 39.34 7.57
CA ALA A 14 -0.02 39.64 7.87
C ALA A 14 -0.56 38.53 8.77
N MET A 15 -0.94 38.90 9.99
CA MET A 15 -1.82 38.06 10.81
C MET A 15 -3.11 37.83 10.01
N GLN A 16 -3.33 36.60 9.55
CA GLN A 16 -4.63 36.16 9.06
C GLN A 16 -5.05 34.93 9.85
N THR A 17 -5.81 35.23 10.89
CA THR A 17 -6.96 34.47 11.39
C THR A 17 -7.30 33.19 10.60
N SER A 18 -7.14 32.05 11.28
CA SER A 18 -8.08 30.92 11.32
C SER A 18 -9.19 30.93 10.25
N VAL A 19 -8.89 30.39 9.07
CA VAL A 19 -9.88 29.65 8.28
C VAL A 19 -9.14 28.51 7.57
N ALA A 20 -8.87 27.41 8.28
CA ALA A 20 -8.69 26.14 7.58
C ALA A 20 -10.05 25.80 6.96
N SER A 21 -10.31 26.29 5.74
CA SER A 21 -11.42 25.80 4.94
C SER A 21 -11.08 24.36 4.56
N ALA A 22 -11.38 23.42 5.46
CA ALA A 22 -11.36 22.01 5.15
C ALA A 22 -12.31 21.83 3.98
N ARG A 23 -11.76 21.62 2.77
CA ARG A 23 -12.60 21.21 1.64
C ARG A 23 -13.10 19.82 2.04
N PRO A 24 -14.40 19.61 2.28
CA PRO A 24 -14.89 18.43 2.97
C PRO A 24 -14.56 17.11 2.26
N HIS A 25 -14.11 17.16 0.99
CA HIS A 25 -13.85 16.00 0.14
C HIS A 25 -12.39 15.85 -0.32
N ARG A 26 -11.42 16.57 0.26
CA ARG A 26 -10.01 16.47 -0.17
C ARG A 26 -9.15 15.79 0.89
N PHE A 27 -8.34 14.83 0.44
CA PHE A 27 -7.27 14.20 1.20
C PHE A 27 -6.12 13.83 0.26
N LYS A 28 -4.91 13.64 0.81
CA LYS A 28 -3.70 13.30 0.05
C LYS A 28 -3.38 11.82 0.16
N ILE A 29 -3.00 11.21 -0.97
CA ILE A 29 -2.51 9.83 -1.02
C ILE A 29 -1.05 9.86 -1.42
N VAL A 30 -0.22 9.14 -0.68
CA VAL A 30 1.19 8.90 -1.02
C VAL A 30 1.33 7.42 -1.36
N THR A 31 1.98 7.10 -2.47
CA THR A 31 2.40 5.74 -2.78
C THR A 31 3.90 5.72 -3.03
N TYR A 32 4.63 4.83 -2.35
CA TYR A 32 6.08 4.83 -2.43
C TYR A 32 6.67 3.44 -2.21
N ASN A 33 7.45 2.95 -3.19
CA ASN A 33 8.26 1.77 -3.02
C ASN A 33 9.58 2.18 -2.35
N ILE A 34 9.82 1.70 -1.13
CA ILE A 34 10.92 2.17 -0.28
C ILE A 34 12.20 1.35 -0.40
N LEU A 35 12.25 0.41 -1.35
CA LEU A 35 13.36 -0.52 -1.60
C LEU A 35 13.78 -1.30 -0.35
N ALA A 36 13.30 -2.54 -0.24
CA ALA A 36 13.65 -3.40 0.90
C ALA A 36 15.18 -3.53 1.01
N ASN A 37 15.69 -3.61 2.24
CA ASN A 37 17.13 -3.64 2.47
C ASN A 37 17.80 -4.82 1.77
N LYS A 38 17.16 -5.99 1.75
CA LYS A 38 17.64 -7.16 1.02
C LYS A 38 17.81 -6.96 -0.50
N PHE A 39 17.12 -5.98 -1.10
CA PHE A 39 17.24 -5.67 -2.53
C PHE A 39 18.22 -4.53 -2.81
N ALA A 40 18.55 -3.71 -1.81
CA ALA A 40 19.59 -2.71 -1.92
C ALA A 40 20.98 -3.35 -2.02
N VAL A 41 21.19 -4.45 -1.29
CA VAL A 41 22.45 -5.22 -1.24
C VAL A 41 22.51 -6.22 -2.41
N GLY A 42 23.71 -6.49 -2.96
CA GLY A 42 23.91 -7.54 -3.98
C GLY A 42 24.21 -7.06 -5.40
N GLY A 43 24.80 -5.87 -5.56
CA GLY A 43 25.42 -5.43 -6.81
C GLY A 43 24.49 -4.79 -7.85
N MET A 44 23.16 -4.91 -7.72
CA MET A 44 22.20 -4.21 -8.60
C MET A 44 22.34 -2.67 -8.54
N HIS A 45 22.90 -2.16 -7.44
CA HIS A 45 23.11 -0.75 -7.19
C HIS A 45 24.60 -0.37 -7.10
N ALA A 46 25.48 -1.06 -7.82
CA ALA A 46 26.94 -0.85 -7.75
C ALA A 46 27.41 0.58 -8.10
N TYR A 47 26.55 1.37 -8.75
CA TYR A 47 26.79 2.80 -9.00
C TYR A 47 26.65 3.68 -7.74
N CYS A 48 26.05 3.15 -6.66
CA CYS A 48 25.79 3.86 -5.43
C CYS A 48 26.77 3.37 -4.34
N PRO A 49 27.52 4.27 -3.68
CA PRO A 49 28.38 3.89 -2.55
C PRO A 49 27.60 3.18 -1.43
N ASP A 50 28.18 2.12 -0.86
CA ASP A 50 27.52 1.26 0.15
C ASP A 50 26.93 2.04 1.34
N LYS A 51 27.65 3.05 1.84
CA LYS A 51 27.19 3.93 2.93
C LYS A 51 25.83 4.60 2.66
N TYR A 52 25.47 4.80 1.39
CA TYR A 52 24.18 5.38 1.00
C TYR A 52 23.11 4.32 0.72
N LEU A 53 23.50 3.05 0.56
CA LEU A 53 22.61 1.91 0.43
C LEU A 53 22.20 1.34 1.81
N GLU A 54 23.00 1.57 2.84
CA GLU A 54 22.69 1.16 4.21
C GLU A 54 21.31 1.64 4.67
N TRP A 55 20.53 0.73 5.24
CA TRP A 55 19.18 1.02 5.71
C TRP A 55 19.13 2.20 6.69
N GLY A 56 20.09 2.30 7.61
CA GLY A 56 20.15 3.40 8.59
C GLY A 56 20.34 4.78 7.97
N TYR A 57 20.97 4.87 6.79
CA TYR A 57 21.07 6.10 6.02
C TYR A 57 19.76 6.36 5.25
N ARG A 58 19.30 5.37 4.46
CA ARG A 58 18.11 5.51 3.62
C ARG A 58 16.85 5.78 4.42
N SER A 59 16.65 5.09 5.54
CA SER A 59 15.41 5.18 6.33
C SER A 59 15.18 6.59 6.89
N LYS A 60 16.25 7.34 7.17
CA LYS A 60 16.15 8.75 7.59
C LYS A 60 15.60 9.61 6.46
N LEU A 61 16.20 9.52 5.27
CA LEU A 61 15.77 10.27 4.10
C LEU A 61 14.36 9.91 3.66
N ILE A 62 14.01 8.61 3.67
CA ILE A 62 12.66 8.13 3.36
C ILE A 62 11.64 8.73 4.34
N LYS A 63 11.93 8.74 5.65
CA LYS A 63 11.03 9.32 6.66
C LYS A 63 10.89 10.84 6.49
N GLU A 64 11.99 11.55 6.21
CA GLU A 64 11.98 12.98 5.92
C GLU A 64 11.14 13.31 4.68
N GLU A 65 11.29 12.54 3.61
CA GLU A 65 10.51 12.69 2.38
C GLU A 65 9.01 12.43 2.62
N LEU A 66 8.67 11.36 3.35
CA LEU A 66 7.29 11.03 3.72
C LEU A 66 6.62 12.13 4.56
N LEU A 67 7.37 12.79 5.44
CA LEU A 67 6.87 13.95 6.20
C LEU A 67 6.57 15.14 5.29
N GLN A 68 7.42 15.40 4.29
CA GLN A 68 7.22 16.50 3.35
C GLN A 68 5.99 16.32 2.46
N TYR A 69 5.68 15.08 2.05
CA TYR A 69 4.46 14.81 1.31
C TYR A 69 3.19 15.05 2.14
N ASP A 70 3.28 14.86 3.47
CA ASP A 70 2.19 15.05 4.41
C ASP A 70 0.90 14.33 3.96
N GLY A 71 1.02 13.05 3.59
CA GLY A 71 -0.10 12.24 3.12
C GLY A 71 -1.14 11.96 4.21
N ASP A 72 -2.39 11.72 3.83
CA ASP A 72 -3.44 11.25 4.74
C ASP A 72 -3.64 9.74 4.66
N ILE A 73 -3.34 9.16 3.50
CA ILE A 73 -3.17 7.72 3.30
C ILE A 73 -1.79 7.50 2.67
N VAL A 74 -0.97 6.65 3.27
CA VAL A 74 0.39 6.34 2.81
C VAL A 74 0.49 4.85 2.51
N CYS A 75 0.74 4.52 1.26
CA CYS A 75 0.87 3.17 0.73
C CYS A 75 2.34 2.88 0.43
N LEU A 76 2.95 1.95 1.16
CA LEU A 76 4.37 1.61 1.00
C LEU A 76 4.54 0.19 0.44
N GLN A 77 5.44 0.03 -0.53
CA GLN A 77 5.83 -1.27 -1.07
C GLN A 77 7.29 -1.60 -0.69
N GLU A 78 7.61 -2.89 -0.70
CA GLU A 78 8.93 -3.40 -0.28
C GLU A 78 9.29 -3.07 1.17
N VAL A 79 8.29 -3.13 2.05
CA VAL A 79 8.50 -2.95 3.49
C VAL A 79 8.85 -4.29 4.11
N GLU A 80 10.04 -4.42 4.70
CA GLU A 80 10.40 -5.63 5.47
C GLU A 80 9.60 -5.73 6.78
N ASP A 81 9.27 -6.95 7.22
CA ASP A 81 8.46 -7.17 8.43
C ASP A 81 9.07 -6.53 9.69
N SER A 82 10.39 -6.65 9.87
CA SER A 82 11.13 -6.00 10.96
C SER A 82 10.98 -4.47 10.86
N VAL A 83 11.27 -3.89 9.70
CA VAL A 83 11.14 -2.44 9.43
C VAL A 83 9.73 -1.93 9.73
N PHE A 84 8.68 -2.66 9.34
CA PHE A 84 7.31 -2.28 9.67
C PHE A 84 7.10 -2.22 11.19
N ARG A 85 7.47 -3.28 11.91
CA ARG A 85 7.19 -3.44 13.34
C ARG A 85 8.01 -2.52 14.23
N SER A 86 9.32 -2.41 13.99
CA SER A 86 10.24 -1.71 14.88
C SER A 86 10.42 -0.23 14.52
N GLU A 87 10.12 0.17 13.28
CA GLU A 87 10.39 1.54 12.83
C GLU A 87 9.17 2.26 12.28
N LEU A 88 8.56 1.76 11.20
CA LEU A 88 7.52 2.51 10.50
C LEU A 88 6.23 2.59 11.32
N LYS A 89 5.78 1.50 11.95
CA LYS A 89 4.57 1.52 12.78
C LYS A 89 4.71 2.48 13.96
N PRO A 90 5.77 2.43 14.79
CA PRO A 90 5.98 3.43 15.84
C PRO A 90 6.07 4.86 15.31
N PHE A 91 6.82 5.09 14.23
CA PHE A 91 6.97 6.40 13.60
C PHE A 91 5.63 7.00 13.16
N PHE A 92 4.83 6.25 12.39
CA PHE A 92 3.52 6.69 11.93
C PHE A 92 2.50 6.82 13.06
N SER A 93 2.55 5.92 14.06
CA SER A 93 1.67 6.03 15.24
C SER A 93 1.95 7.29 16.06
N ALA A 94 3.21 7.70 16.21
CA ALA A 94 3.56 8.98 16.85
C ALA A 94 3.01 10.20 16.08
N LEU A 95 2.78 10.06 14.76
CA LEU A 95 2.17 11.08 13.90
C LEU A 95 0.63 10.97 13.82
N GLY A 96 0.01 10.10 14.62
CA GLY A 96 -1.45 9.91 14.65
C GLY A 96 -2.00 9.05 13.51
N PHE A 97 -1.20 8.14 12.95
CA PHE A 97 -1.63 7.19 11.93
C PHE A 97 -1.85 5.79 12.50
N GLU A 98 -2.80 5.08 11.90
CA GLU A 98 -2.98 3.64 12.08
C GLU A 98 -2.45 2.89 10.86
N GLY A 99 -1.93 1.67 11.05
CA GLY A 99 -1.09 0.99 10.06
C GLY A 99 -1.46 -0.48 9.87
N LEU A 100 -1.51 -0.91 8.63
CA LEU A 100 -1.77 -2.29 8.18
C LEU A 100 -0.57 -2.80 7.40
N PHE A 101 -0.24 -4.08 7.54
CA PHE A 101 0.86 -4.70 6.82
C PHE A 101 0.53 -6.11 6.39
N GLN A 102 0.90 -6.45 5.15
CA GLN A 102 0.84 -7.79 4.61
C GLN A 102 2.23 -8.17 4.05
N PRO A 103 3.02 -9.00 4.75
CA PRO A 103 4.23 -9.55 4.17
C PRO A 103 3.87 -10.49 3.01
N ARG A 104 4.77 -10.59 2.02
CA ARG A 104 4.76 -11.70 1.06
C ARG A 104 4.91 -13.03 1.81
N GLN A 105 4.51 -14.13 1.18
CA GLN A 105 4.66 -15.45 1.77
C GLN A 105 5.92 -16.16 1.23
N LEU A 106 6.50 -17.05 2.03
CA LEU A 106 7.52 -17.97 1.52
C LEU A 106 6.83 -19.16 0.84
N PRO A 107 7.36 -19.65 -0.30
CA PRO A 107 7.00 -20.97 -0.80
C PRO A 107 7.28 -22.02 0.28
N LYS A 108 6.29 -22.86 0.62
CA LYS A 108 6.54 -24.05 1.44
C LYS A 108 7.12 -25.17 0.55
N PRO A 109 8.14 -25.93 0.97
CA PRO A 109 8.92 -25.82 2.20
C PRO A 109 10.29 -25.17 1.92
N VAL A 110 10.40 -23.84 1.96
CA VAL A 110 11.71 -23.18 1.89
C VAL A 110 12.03 -22.54 3.24
N LYS A 111 12.74 -23.29 4.09
CA LYS A 111 13.60 -22.74 5.15
C LYS A 111 14.99 -22.52 4.54
N SER A 112 15.11 -21.62 3.57
CA SER A 112 16.43 -21.19 3.10
C SER A 112 16.87 -19.97 3.91
N PRO A 113 18.00 -20.04 4.63
CA PRO A 113 18.61 -18.87 5.27
C PRO A 113 18.88 -17.71 4.29
N LEU A 114 18.96 -18.01 2.99
CA LEU A 114 19.21 -17.04 1.91
C LEU A 114 17.96 -16.26 1.47
N ALA A 115 16.76 -16.62 1.92
CA ALA A 115 15.53 -15.94 1.49
C ALA A 115 15.42 -14.48 2.00
N GLY A 116 16.22 -14.14 3.01
CA GLY A 116 16.17 -12.84 3.68
C GLY A 116 14.85 -12.59 4.41
N PRO A 117 14.70 -11.44 5.07
CA PRO A 117 13.43 -11.04 5.67
C PRO A 117 12.33 -10.90 4.60
N LEU A 118 11.10 -11.25 4.97
CA LEU A 118 9.95 -11.05 4.09
C LEU A 118 9.63 -9.57 3.96
N ASP A 119 9.54 -9.09 2.72
CA ASP A 119 9.02 -7.77 2.38
C ASP A 119 7.54 -7.86 2.03
N GLY A 120 6.84 -6.73 2.04
CA GLY A 120 5.41 -6.68 1.79
C GLY A 120 4.88 -5.29 1.45
N ALA A 121 3.57 -5.15 1.55
CA ALA A 121 2.86 -3.90 1.38
C ALA A 121 2.34 -3.40 2.73
N ALA A 122 2.58 -2.13 3.03
CA ALA A 122 2.04 -1.45 4.19
C ALA A 122 1.11 -0.31 3.78
N MET A 123 0.10 -0.03 4.60
CA MET A 123 -0.78 1.12 4.44
C MET A 123 -0.97 1.80 5.79
N PHE A 124 -0.76 3.10 5.81
CA PHE A 124 -1.02 3.95 6.96
C PHE A 124 -2.12 4.94 6.61
N TYR A 125 -3.01 5.24 7.55
CA TYR A 125 -4.02 6.29 7.38
C TYR A 125 -4.10 7.17 8.63
N ARG A 126 -4.23 8.49 8.40
CA ARG A 126 -4.30 9.49 9.47
C ARG A 126 -5.62 9.36 10.21
N THR A 127 -5.56 9.10 11.51
CA THR A 127 -6.75 8.78 12.33
C THR A 127 -7.68 9.96 12.57
N SER A 128 -7.19 11.20 12.40
CA SER A 128 -8.00 12.42 12.41
C SER A 128 -8.84 12.59 11.14
N MET A 129 -8.42 12.00 10.01
CA MET A 129 -9.10 12.08 8.71
C MET A 129 -9.92 10.83 8.40
N PHE A 130 -9.47 9.68 8.87
CA PHE A 130 -10.09 8.39 8.56
C PHE A 130 -10.37 7.55 9.80
N ARG A 131 -11.34 6.65 9.69
CA ARG A 131 -11.59 5.56 10.63
C ARG A 131 -12.04 4.32 9.87
N PRO A 132 -11.91 3.10 10.43
CA PRO A 132 -12.53 1.91 9.85
C PRO A 132 -14.02 2.14 9.61
N PHE A 133 -14.50 1.82 8.39
CA PHE A 133 -15.88 2.03 8.02
C PHE A 133 -16.81 1.14 8.84
N LYS A 134 -17.88 1.69 9.41
CA LYS A 134 -18.86 0.93 10.18
C LYS A 134 -20.17 0.85 9.43
N VAL A 135 -20.52 -0.36 8.98
CA VAL A 135 -21.85 -0.62 8.40
C VAL A 135 -22.92 -0.37 9.46
N LYS A 136 -24.01 0.30 9.09
CA LYS A 136 -25.12 0.60 9.99
C LYS A 136 -25.70 -0.69 10.57
N GLY A 137 -25.85 -0.75 11.90
CA GLY A 137 -26.34 -1.95 12.60
C GLY A 137 -25.30 -3.06 12.81
N ALA A 138 -24.10 -2.96 12.23
CA ALA A 138 -23.04 -3.94 12.48
C ALA A 138 -22.41 -3.73 13.87
N ALA A 139 -22.16 -4.84 14.57
CA ALA A 139 -21.53 -4.84 15.89
C ALA A 139 -20.08 -4.29 15.85
N ARG A 140 -19.38 -4.47 14.72
CA ARG A 140 -17.98 -4.06 14.54
C ARG A 140 -17.78 -3.34 13.21
N ALA A 141 -16.80 -2.45 13.18
CA ALA A 141 -16.36 -1.83 11.94
C ALA A 141 -15.68 -2.86 11.02
N VAL A 142 -15.67 -2.54 9.73
CA VAL A 142 -15.02 -3.32 8.68
C VAL A 142 -13.51 -3.20 8.86
N GLY A 143 -12.89 -4.27 9.37
CA GLY A 143 -11.44 -4.32 9.54
C GLY A 143 -10.68 -4.27 8.21
N GLY A 144 -9.43 -3.79 8.30
CA GLY A 144 -8.45 -3.95 7.23
C GLY A 144 -8.14 -5.43 7.00
N LEU A 145 -7.79 -5.77 5.75
CA LEU A 145 -7.51 -7.13 5.33
C LEU A 145 -6.22 -7.17 4.51
N GLY A 146 -5.32 -8.07 4.87
CA GLY A 146 -4.22 -8.49 4.02
C GLY A 146 -4.63 -9.62 3.07
N PHE A 147 -4.06 -9.66 1.88
CA PHE A 147 -4.38 -10.69 0.87
C PHE A 147 -3.17 -11.08 0.03
N HIS A 148 -3.26 -12.24 -0.59
CA HIS A 148 -2.31 -12.72 -1.61
C HIS A 148 -3.07 -13.09 -2.87
N PHE A 149 -2.56 -12.69 -4.04
CA PHE A 149 -3.28 -12.90 -5.31
C PHE A 149 -3.58 -14.37 -5.58
N ALA A 150 -2.61 -15.25 -5.38
CA ALA A 150 -2.75 -16.69 -5.56
C ALA A 150 -3.81 -17.35 -4.66
N LYS A 151 -4.23 -16.68 -3.58
CA LYS A 151 -5.25 -17.18 -2.63
C LYS A 151 -6.60 -16.49 -2.76
N CYS A 152 -6.72 -15.51 -3.67
CA CYS A 152 -7.97 -14.81 -3.88
C CYS A 152 -8.90 -15.62 -4.78
N GLU A 153 -10.20 -15.41 -4.59
CA GLU A 153 -11.19 -15.90 -5.54
C GLU A 153 -10.92 -15.31 -6.93
N LEU A 154 -10.97 -16.18 -7.94
CA LEU A 154 -10.81 -15.79 -9.33
C LEU A 154 -12.12 -15.25 -9.89
N PRO A 155 -12.08 -14.27 -10.80
CA PRO A 155 -13.26 -13.86 -11.55
C PRO A 155 -13.93 -15.08 -12.21
N PRO A 156 -15.26 -15.25 -12.15
CA PRO A 156 -15.94 -16.46 -12.64
C PRO A 156 -15.57 -16.85 -14.08
N ALA A 157 -15.49 -15.87 -14.98
CA ALA A 157 -15.10 -16.08 -16.38
C ALA A 157 -13.67 -16.63 -16.52
N ILE A 158 -12.76 -16.18 -15.68
CA ILE A 158 -11.37 -16.64 -15.65
C ILE A 158 -11.26 -18.00 -14.95
N LYS A 159 -12.00 -18.21 -13.85
CA LYS A 159 -12.05 -19.49 -13.13
C LYS A 159 -12.47 -20.64 -14.06
N ALA A 160 -13.43 -20.39 -14.96
CA ALA A 160 -13.87 -21.37 -15.97
C ALA A 160 -12.79 -21.76 -17.00
N SER A 161 -11.66 -21.04 -17.05
CA SER A 161 -10.51 -21.39 -17.89
C SER A 161 -9.45 -22.22 -17.17
N GLN A 162 -9.57 -22.44 -15.85
CA GLN A 162 -8.70 -23.38 -15.15
C GLN A 162 -8.90 -24.79 -15.70
N GLY A 163 -7.79 -25.49 -15.95
CA GLY A 163 -7.80 -26.85 -16.48
C GLY A 163 -7.98 -26.97 -18.00
N LYS A 164 -8.17 -25.85 -18.72
CA LYS A 164 -8.12 -25.88 -20.19
C LYS A 164 -6.72 -26.24 -20.68
N GLU A 165 -6.67 -27.04 -21.75
CA GLU A 165 -5.42 -27.46 -22.39
C GLU A 165 -4.58 -26.25 -22.82
N GLY A 166 -3.26 -26.35 -22.68
CA GLY A 166 -2.32 -25.28 -23.02
C GLY A 166 -2.15 -24.18 -21.96
N LEU A 167 -2.97 -24.12 -20.90
CA LEU A 167 -2.87 -23.08 -19.87
C LEU A 167 -2.17 -23.52 -18.57
N GLY A 168 -1.77 -24.79 -18.45
CA GLY A 168 -1.18 -25.34 -17.22
C GLY A 168 0.06 -24.56 -16.73
N VAL A 169 0.97 -24.23 -17.65
CA VAL A 169 2.20 -23.48 -17.33
C VAL A 169 1.89 -22.09 -16.75
N PHE A 170 0.90 -21.40 -17.30
CA PHE A 170 0.46 -20.11 -16.80
C PHE A 170 -0.11 -20.23 -15.38
N TRP A 171 -1.01 -21.20 -15.16
CA TRP A 171 -1.65 -21.40 -13.86
C TRP A 171 -0.63 -21.75 -12.78
N ASP A 172 0.31 -22.65 -13.09
CA ASP A 172 1.42 -22.98 -12.21
C ASP A 172 2.27 -21.74 -11.88
N SER A 173 2.56 -20.92 -12.90
CA SER A 173 3.30 -19.68 -12.72
C SER A 173 2.54 -18.72 -11.81
N PHE A 174 1.23 -18.53 -11.98
CA PHE A 174 0.41 -17.62 -11.18
C PHE A 174 0.27 -18.09 -9.73
N PHE A 175 -0.07 -19.37 -9.48
CA PHE A 175 -0.33 -19.85 -8.12
C PHE A 175 0.92 -20.01 -7.26
N LYS A 176 2.11 -20.09 -7.86
CA LYS A 176 3.38 -20.07 -7.14
C LYS A 176 3.77 -18.67 -6.65
N ARG A 177 3.12 -17.62 -7.15
CA ARG A 177 3.39 -16.23 -6.77
C ARG A 177 2.94 -15.92 -5.35
N GLN A 178 3.67 -15.01 -4.72
CA GLN A 178 3.52 -14.67 -3.30
C GLN A 178 3.11 -13.22 -3.08
N GLU A 179 2.99 -12.44 -4.16
CA GLU A 179 2.56 -11.05 -4.11
C GLU A 179 1.12 -10.91 -3.60
N GLY A 180 0.86 -9.73 -3.06
CA GLY A 180 -0.35 -9.45 -2.34
C GLY A 180 -0.46 -7.98 -1.99
N GLY A 181 -1.27 -7.68 -0.99
CA GLY A 181 -1.50 -6.32 -0.59
C GLY A 181 -2.31 -6.21 0.68
N VAL A 182 -2.58 -4.97 1.07
CA VAL A 182 -3.50 -4.59 2.13
C VAL A 182 -4.64 -3.78 1.55
N MET A 183 -5.82 -3.96 2.12
CA MET A 183 -7.04 -3.27 1.74
C MET A 183 -7.78 -2.84 3.00
N SER A 184 -8.29 -1.62 3.04
CA SER A 184 -9.10 -1.13 4.15
C SER A 184 -10.27 -0.32 3.64
N LEU A 185 -11.48 -0.66 4.11
CA LEU A 185 -12.66 0.18 3.88
C LEU A 185 -12.72 1.19 5.03
N LEU A 186 -12.53 2.45 4.69
CA LEU A 186 -12.44 3.57 5.60
C LEU A 186 -13.65 4.48 5.43
N GLU A 187 -13.98 5.24 6.47
CA GLU A 187 -14.85 6.39 6.40
C GLU A 187 -13.99 7.65 6.45
N HIS A 188 -14.11 8.51 5.45
CA HIS A 188 -13.53 9.85 5.47
C HIS A 188 -14.36 10.72 6.42
N ARG A 189 -13.79 11.08 7.57
CA ARG A 189 -14.53 11.74 8.66
C ARG A 189 -15.14 13.09 8.24
N PRO A 190 -14.45 13.98 7.49
CA PRO A 190 -15.03 15.27 7.10
C PRO A 190 -16.26 15.17 6.18
N SER A 191 -16.33 14.18 5.29
CA SER A 191 -17.46 14.01 4.35
C SER A 191 -18.41 12.87 4.70
N SER A 192 -18.10 12.07 5.73
CA SER A 192 -18.77 10.82 6.05
C SER A 192 -18.84 9.82 4.88
N SER A 193 -17.97 9.96 3.88
CA SER A 193 -18.00 9.12 2.68
C SER A 193 -17.15 7.86 2.86
N PRO A 194 -17.58 6.70 2.34
CA PRO A 194 -16.76 5.50 2.31
C PRO A 194 -15.61 5.64 1.29
N VAL A 195 -14.42 5.18 1.68
CA VAL A 195 -13.22 5.13 0.84
C VAL A 195 -12.59 3.75 0.98
N LEU A 196 -12.51 3.01 -0.12
CA LEU A 196 -11.77 1.74 -0.15
C LEU A 196 -10.33 2.01 -0.60
N ALA A 197 -9.39 1.99 0.35
CA ALA A 197 -7.97 2.13 0.06
C ALA A 197 -7.34 0.75 -0.16
N VAL A 198 -6.44 0.66 -1.15
CA VAL A 198 -5.73 -0.58 -1.50
C VAL A 198 -4.26 -0.28 -1.79
N CYS A 199 -3.35 -1.03 -1.18
CA CYS A 199 -1.92 -1.00 -1.47
C CYS A 199 -1.46 -2.39 -1.89
N THR A 200 -0.78 -2.51 -3.02
CA THR A 200 -0.26 -3.78 -3.53
C THR A 200 1.08 -3.57 -4.22
N HIS A 201 1.79 -4.67 -4.49
CA HIS A 201 2.98 -4.69 -5.31
C HIS A 201 2.90 -5.92 -6.22
N LEU A 202 2.62 -5.71 -7.50
CA LEU A 202 2.49 -6.79 -8.50
C LEU A 202 3.83 -7.48 -8.76
N PHE A 203 3.77 -8.62 -9.45
CA PHE A 203 4.96 -9.36 -9.84
C PHE A 203 5.90 -8.52 -10.71
N TRP A 204 7.21 -8.59 -10.44
CA TRP A 204 8.18 -7.69 -11.04
C TRP A 204 8.65 -8.16 -12.43
N ASN A 205 8.82 -9.47 -12.63
CA ASN A 205 9.58 -10.01 -13.75
C ASN A 205 8.94 -9.63 -15.10
N PRO A 206 9.68 -8.94 -16.00
CA PRO A 206 9.14 -8.45 -17.27
C PRO A 206 8.73 -9.57 -18.23
N ARG A 207 9.23 -10.80 -18.05
CA ARG A 207 8.85 -11.97 -18.88
C ARG A 207 7.47 -12.54 -18.57
N TYR A 208 6.80 -12.03 -17.53
CA TYR A 208 5.48 -12.52 -17.10
C TYR A 208 4.44 -11.40 -17.06
N PRO A 209 4.17 -10.73 -18.20
CA PRO A 209 3.13 -9.69 -18.25
C PRO A 209 1.72 -10.25 -18.03
N ASP A 210 1.50 -11.50 -18.42
CA ASP A 210 0.30 -12.31 -18.19
C ASP A 210 -0.01 -12.47 -16.69
N VAL A 211 1.00 -12.81 -15.88
CA VAL A 211 0.85 -12.92 -14.43
C VAL A 211 0.46 -11.58 -13.82
N LYS A 212 1.09 -10.48 -14.25
CA LYS A 212 0.77 -9.13 -13.77
C LYS A 212 -0.68 -8.73 -14.12
N ALA A 213 -1.08 -8.99 -15.36
CA ALA A 213 -2.44 -8.73 -15.82
C ALA A 213 -3.47 -9.55 -15.01
N MET A 214 -3.16 -10.82 -14.74
CA MET A 214 -4.01 -11.67 -13.91
C MET A 214 -4.11 -11.19 -12.46
N GLN A 215 -3.00 -10.77 -11.86
CA GLN A 215 -3.02 -10.18 -10.50
C GLN A 215 -3.88 -8.91 -10.46
N ALA A 216 -3.79 -8.05 -11.48
CA ALA A 216 -4.65 -6.87 -11.59
C ALA A 216 -6.14 -7.25 -11.75
N ALA A 217 -6.46 -8.25 -12.58
CA ALA A 217 -7.84 -8.72 -12.75
C ALA A 217 -8.42 -9.28 -11.43
N VAL A 218 -7.64 -10.07 -10.70
CA VAL A 218 -8.00 -10.59 -9.37
C VAL A 218 -8.18 -9.45 -8.37
N LEU A 219 -7.34 -8.41 -8.43
CA LEU A 219 -7.49 -7.23 -7.58
C LEU A 219 -8.83 -6.53 -7.80
N CYS A 220 -9.14 -6.23 -9.07
CA CYS A 220 -10.39 -5.58 -9.46
C CYS A 220 -11.60 -6.38 -8.97
N HIS A 221 -11.57 -7.71 -9.15
CA HIS A 221 -12.65 -8.58 -8.69
C HIS A 221 -12.79 -8.57 -7.16
N LYS A 222 -11.67 -8.63 -6.42
CA LYS A 222 -11.68 -8.55 -4.96
C LYS A 222 -12.20 -7.21 -4.45
N VAL A 223 -11.82 -6.10 -5.10
CA VAL A 223 -12.34 -4.75 -4.83
C VAL A 223 -13.85 -4.72 -5.02
N CYS A 224 -14.33 -5.22 -6.16
CA CYS A 224 -15.77 -5.32 -6.44
C CYS A 224 -16.50 -6.09 -5.34
N ILE A 225 -16.06 -7.31 -5.00
CA ILE A 225 -16.67 -8.12 -3.93
C ILE A 225 -16.71 -7.34 -2.61
N ARG A 226 -15.61 -6.68 -2.22
CA ARG A 226 -15.54 -5.92 -0.96
C ARG A 226 -16.55 -4.78 -0.94
N LEU A 227 -16.67 -4.03 -2.04
CA LEU A 227 -17.67 -2.96 -2.16
C LEU A 227 -19.10 -3.52 -2.17
N ARG A 228 -19.34 -4.66 -2.83
CA ARG A 228 -20.67 -5.30 -2.86
C ARG A 228 -21.16 -5.68 -1.47
N ILE A 229 -20.29 -6.33 -0.70
CA ILE A 229 -20.64 -6.82 0.64
C ILE A 229 -20.99 -5.66 1.58
N HIS A 230 -20.26 -4.54 1.49
CA HIS A 230 -20.34 -3.49 2.52
C HIS A 230 -21.07 -2.22 2.11
N LEU A 231 -21.16 -1.91 0.81
CA LEU A 231 -21.68 -0.63 0.33
C LEU A 231 -22.88 -0.75 -0.62
N LEU A 232 -23.06 -1.85 -1.36
CA LEU A 232 -24.17 -1.95 -2.32
C LEU A 232 -25.56 -2.09 -1.67
N TRP A 233 -25.63 -2.32 -0.36
CA TRP A 233 -26.88 -2.26 0.41
C TRP A 233 -27.19 -0.86 0.96
N MET A 234 -26.34 0.14 0.67
CA MET A 234 -26.57 1.50 1.13
C MET A 234 -27.58 2.22 0.23
N PRO A 235 -28.56 2.96 0.81
CA PRO A 235 -29.47 3.80 0.03
C PRO A 235 -28.71 4.78 -0.86
N LEU A 236 -29.22 5.02 -2.08
CA LEU A 236 -28.65 5.96 -3.07
C LEU A 236 -28.39 7.38 -2.53
N SER A 237 -29.01 7.76 -1.41
CA SER A 237 -28.79 9.04 -0.73
C SER A 237 -27.39 9.22 -0.13
N TYR A 238 -26.61 8.14 0.05
CA TYR A 238 -25.23 8.20 0.53
C TYR A 238 -24.17 8.36 -0.58
N LEU A 239 -24.58 8.28 -1.86
CA LEU A 239 -23.71 8.39 -3.03
C LEU A 239 -23.76 9.78 -3.70
N ARG A 240 -24.40 10.77 -3.05
CA ARG A 240 -24.50 12.16 -3.53
C ARG A 240 -23.73 13.11 -2.63
#